data_AF-A0A2A9NIJ1-F1
#
_entry.id   AF-A0A2A9NIJ1-F1
#
_cell.length_a   1.000
_cell.length_b   1.000
_cell.length_c   1.000
_cell.angle_alpha   90.00
_cell.angle_beta   90.00
_cell.angle_gamma   90.00
#
_symmetry.space_group_name_H-M   'P 1'
#
loop_
_entity.id
_entity.type
_entity.pdbx_description
1 polymer ?
#
loop_
_entity_poly.entity_id
_entity_poly.type
_entity_poly.pdbx_seq_one_letter_code
_entity_poly.pdbx_strand_id
1 'polypeptide(L)'
;MEVVTPQLRAFSLTKENAIELVHKHFPEYDGQRLRLVEIDNRHSHATFRTCFIEISSINQLLICFLTISEPNTEAAGLNGKLYQTNSLSMIHHLYNLVRERTESPVQVHTLDTSLSLIPYHYLLSPLLPLKNGHILLSLAQARKGNLLSIREDAMLDLRIGMHMGQVHSNIQNDWFGRPQLPGPNAPVSIPLMPPVEDGAYSWQETFVNLFEDVLSRVEESIIARGEQEKYKIPSEDIHRCLSRAIGFFLFDDVEVPSLITLTGNLDDVFVSLLPPSQGTAESTQDPEIRYIVPNLSHALWGDPLLEHIFMPPGPSAAVKEGYAGGGGGPIMVFPRQKTKRLWYTLFSALIILLEEGDAEDSWNVEMKESGKGRVVMAWRTVEECVEALRDAPCY
;
A
#
# COMPACT_ATOMS: atom_id res chain seq x y z
N MET A 1 -22.59 16.25 -25.04
CA MET A 1 -22.51 15.35 -23.87
C MET A 1 -21.42 15.91 -22.99
N GLU A 2 -21.79 16.62 -21.93
CA GLU A 2 -20.82 16.96 -20.88
C GLU A 2 -20.40 15.65 -20.23
N VAL A 3 -19.12 15.31 -20.36
CA VAL A 3 -18.50 14.27 -19.54
C VAL A 3 -18.48 14.86 -18.14
N VAL A 4 -19.46 14.48 -17.32
CA VAL A 4 -19.45 14.79 -15.89
C VAL A 4 -18.31 13.97 -15.30
N THR A 5 -17.13 14.56 -15.23
CA THR A 5 -16.02 14.00 -14.46
C THR A 5 -16.52 13.90 -13.02
N PRO A 6 -16.54 12.70 -12.39
CA PRO A 6 -17.00 12.58 -11.02
C PRO A 6 -16.04 13.39 -10.15
N GLN A 7 -16.52 14.53 -9.65
CA GLN A 7 -15.85 15.22 -8.56
C GLN A 7 -15.65 14.19 -7.45
N LEU A 8 -14.40 13.86 -7.14
CA LEU A 8 -14.02 13.22 -5.88
C LEU A 8 -14.39 14.20 -4.77
N ARG A 9 -15.68 14.29 -4.42
CA ARG A 9 -16.11 14.98 -3.22
C ARG A 9 -15.33 14.35 -2.08
N ALA A 10 -14.74 15.17 -1.23
CA ALA A 10 -14.12 14.66 -0.01
C ALA A 10 -15.22 14.07 0.88
N PHE A 11 -15.50 12.79 0.75
CA PHE A 11 -16.49 12.11 1.57
C PHE A 11 -15.98 12.05 3.02
N SER A 12 -16.63 12.78 3.92
CA SER A 12 -16.24 12.91 5.32
C SER A 12 -17.03 11.92 6.17
N LEU A 13 -16.30 11.05 6.87
CA LEU A 13 -16.88 10.25 7.93
C LEU A 13 -17.23 11.17 9.10
N THR A 14 -18.49 11.21 9.52
CA THR A 14 -18.89 12.04 10.65
C THR A 14 -18.60 11.33 11.97
N LYS A 15 -18.56 12.10 13.06
CA LYS A 15 -18.41 11.53 14.40
C LYS A 15 -19.59 10.62 14.74
N GLU A 16 -20.78 10.98 14.27
CA GLU A 16 -22.02 10.21 14.46
C GLU A 16 -21.93 8.84 13.79
N ASN A 17 -21.38 8.77 12.57
CA ASN A 17 -21.12 7.49 11.90
C ASN A 17 -20.15 6.60 12.69
N ALA A 18 -19.09 7.19 13.25
CA ALA A 18 -18.13 6.45 14.07
C ALA A 18 -18.78 5.92 15.37
N ILE A 19 -19.67 6.70 16.00
CA ILE A 19 -20.43 6.27 17.18
C ILE A 19 -21.36 5.09 16.82
N GLU A 20 -22.08 5.18 15.71
CA GLU A 20 -22.99 4.12 15.27
C GLU A 20 -22.27 2.80 14.97
N LEU A 21 -21.10 2.88 14.33
CA LEU A 21 -20.23 1.73 14.10
C LEU A 21 -19.79 1.09 15.43
N VAL A 22 -19.29 1.90 16.37
CA VAL A 22 -18.83 1.40 17.67
C VAL A 22 -19.99 0.80 18.45
N HIS A 23 -21.18 1.40 18.44
CA HIS A 23 -22.34 0.86 19.13
C HIS A 23 -22.79 -0.48 18.54
N LYS A 24 -22.78 -0.66 17.22
CA LYS A 24 -23.14 -1.95 16.60
C LYS A 24 -22.13 -3.06 16.94
N HIS A 25 -20.84 -2.77 16.80
CA HIS A 25 -19.79 -3.79 16.87
C HIS A 25 -19.23 -4.01 18.28
N PHE A 26 -19.32 -3.00 19.14
CA PHE A 26 -18.78 -2.98 20.50
C PHE A 26 -19.79 -2.32 21.48
N PRO A 27 -20.99 -2.90 21.65
CA PRO A 27 -22.10 -2.28 22.39
C PRO A 27 -21.78 -1.94 23.84
N GLU A 28 -20.80 -2.59 24.46
CA GLU A 28 -20.33 -2.32 25.82
C GLU A 28 -19.64 -0.95 25.99
N TYR A 29 -19.36 -0.24 24.88
CA TYR A 29 -18.74 1.09 24.86
C TYR A 29 -19.68 2.23 24.44
N ASP A 30 -20.99 1.96 24.34
CA ASP A 30 -22.03 2.94 24.03
C ASP A 30 -22.12 4.00 25.15
N GLY A 31 -21.54 5.19 24.93
CA GLY A 31 -21.46 6.28 25.92
C GLY A 31 -20.05 6.73 26.31
N GLN A 32 -19.00 6.13 25.74
CA GLN A 32 -17.62 6.56 25.98
C GLN A 32 -17.20 7.77 25.13
N ARG A 33 -16.12 8.44 25.57
CA ARG A 33 -15.53 9.55 24.82
C ARG A 33 -14.81 8.97 23.59
N LEU A 34 -15.46 9.10 22.45
CA LEU A 34 -14.92 8.72 21.14
C LEU A 34 -14.24 9.91 20.46
N ARG A 35 -13.06 9.65 19.91
CA ARG A 35 -12.34 10.57 19.02
C ARG A 35 -11.97 9.86 17.72
N LEU A 36 -12.36 10.47 16.61
CA LEU A 36 -11.95 10.03 15.28
C LEU A 36 -10.66 10.74 14.90
N VAL A 37 -9.65 9.97 14.47
CA VAL A 37 -8.37 10.49 14.00
C VAL A 37 -8.14 9.98 12.58
N GLU A 38 -8.11 10.89 11.63
CA GLU A 38 -7.79 10.57 10.25
C GLU A 38 -6.29 10.26 10.12
N ILE A 39 -5.98 9.15 9.46
CA ILE A 39 -4.59 8.81 9.14
C ILE A 39 -4.28 9.46 7.81
N ASP A 40 -3.17 10.19 7.75
CA ASP A 40 -2.69 10.78 6.51
C ASP A 40 -2.13 9.70 5.58
N ASN A 41 -3.00 8.90 4.97
CA ASN A 41 -2.69 7.80 4.06
C ASN A 41 -2.25 8.28 2.67
N ARG A 42 -1.66 9.48 2.58
CA ARG A 42 -1.18 10.04 1.31
C ARG A 42 -0.14 9.15 0.63
N HIS A 43 0.62 8.36 1.37
CA HIS A 43 1.61 7.46 0.76
C HIS A 43 0.99 6.12 0.33
N SER A 44 -0.25 5.85 0.74
CA SER A 44 -0.92 4.58 0.49
C SER A 44 -1.58 4.51 -0.89
N HIS A 45 -1.76 5.65 -1.58
CA HIS A 45 -2.36 5.78 -2.92
C HIS A 45 -3.71 5.04 -3.08
N ALA A 46 -4.42 4.86 -1.96
CA ALA A 46 -5.64 4.09 -1.94
C ALA A 46 -6.83 4.97 -2.29
N THR A 47 -7.77 4.43 -3.07
CA THR A 47 -9.14 4.95 -3.19
C THR A 47 -9.93 4.86 -1.87
N PHE A 48 -9.28 4.39 -0.80
CA PHE A 48 -9.85 4.18 0.52
C PHE A 48 -9.34 5.24 1.49
N ARG A 49 -10.22 5.65 2.39
CA ARG A 49 -9.82 6.46 3.55
C ARG A 49 -9.62 5.54 4.73
N THR A 50 -8.52 5.70 5.45
CA THR A 50 -8.30 5.01 6.71
C THR A 50 -8.21 6.03 7.84
N CYS A 51 -8.94 5.74 8.90
CA CYS A 51 -8.89 6.47 10.16
C CYS A 51 -8.76 5.47 11.30
N PHE A 52 -8.42 5.94 12.48
CA PHE A 52 -8.62 5.16 13.69
C PHE A 52 -9.56 5.88 14.66
N ILE A 53 -10.28 5.07 15.42
CA ILE A 53 -11.24 5.50 16.41
C ILE A 53 -10.62 5.24 17.78
N GLU A 54 -10.37 6.31 18.53
CA GLU A 54 -9.95 6.27 19.93
C GLU A 54 -11.19 6.21 20.82
N ILE A 55 -11.27 5.17 21.65
CA ILE A 55 -12.35 4.94 22.61
C ILE A 55 -11.73 5.00 24.02
N SER A 56 -12.08 6.04 24.77
CA SER A 56 -11.54 6.24 26.13
C SER A 56 -12.43 5.58 27.18
N SER A 57 -11.92 4.52 27.80
CA SER A 57 -12.51 3.85 28.97
C SER A 57 -11.85 4.33 30.26
N ILE A 58 -12.46 4.05 31.42
CA ILE A 58 -12.03 4.56 32.74
C ILE A 58 -10.55 4.22 33.02
N ASN A 59 -10.10 3.03 32.60
CA ASN A 59 -8.78 2.50 32.93
C ASN A 59 -7.88 2.24 31.71
N GLN A 60 -8.37 2.54 30.50
CA GLN A 60 -7.70 2.11 29.27
C GLN A 60 -8.15 2.93 28.05
N LEU A 61 -7.20 3.17 27.15
CA LEU A 61 -7.48 3.67 25.80
C LEU A 61 -7.56 2.48 24.84
N LEU A 62 -8.66 2.37 24.12
CA LEU A 62 -8.88 1.35 23.08
C LEU A 62 -8.85 2.02 21.71
N ILE A 63 -8.30 1.33 20.72
CA ILE A 63 -8.21 1.82 19.35
C ILE A 63 -8.75 0.77 18.39
N CYS A 64 -9.54 1.18 17.40
CA CYS A 64 -9.79 0.36 16.22
C CYS A 64 -9.53 1.17 14.95
N PHE A 65 -9.04 0.50 13.91
CA PHE A 65 -8.83 1.06 12.58
C PHE A 65 -10.08 0.84 11.75
N LEU A 66 -10.44 1.87 10.99
CA LEU A 66 -11.57 1.85 10.08
C LEU A 66 -11.08 2.30 8.70
N THR A 67 -11.24 1.43 7.71
CA THR A 67 -11.01 1.75 6.30
C THR A 67 -12.35 1.79 5.59
N ILE A 68 -12.64 2.87 4.87
CA ILE A 68 -13.91 3.07 4.16
C ILE A 68 -13.71 3.23 2.64
N SER A 69 -14.72 2.82 1.88
CA SER A 69 -14.82 3.02 0.43
C SER A 69 -16.22 3.45 0.01
N GLU A 70 -16.30 4.17 -1.10
CA GLU A 70 -17.58 4.43 -1.76
C GLU A 70 -18.14 3.17 -2.44
N PRO A 71 -19.46 3.00 -2.51
CA PRO A 71 -20.09 1.85 -3.15
C PRO A 71 -19.72 1.70 -4.63
N ASN A 72 -19.61 2.83 -5.35
CA ASN A 72 -19.40 2.85 -6.80
C ASN A 72 -17.97 2.44 -7.20
N THR A 73 -17.02 2.52 -6.29
CA THR A 73 -15.62 2.15 -6.54
C THR A 73 -15.46 0.65 -6.73
N GLU A 74 -16.30 -0.18 -6.10
CA GLU A 74 -16.22 -1.64 -6.25
C GLU A 74 -16.82 -2.14 -7.57
N ALA A 75 -17.80 -1.43 -8.13
CA ALA A 75 -18.45 -1.80 -9.40
C ALA A 75 -17.65 -1.39 -10.65
N ALA A 76 -16.80 -0.37 -10.55
CA ALA A 76 -15.97 0.11 -11.66
C ALA A 76 -14.89 -0.90 -12.10
N GLY A 77 -14.66 -1.96 -11.32
CA GLY A 77 -13.63 -2.96 -11.52
C GLY A 77 -13.82 -3.92 -12.71
N LEU A 78 -14.86 -3.72 -13.52
CA LEU A 78 -15.24 -4.57 -14.66
C LEU A 78 -14.87 -3.97 -16.04
N ASN A 79 -14.24 -2.79 -16.08
CA ASN A 79 -14.01 -2.03 -17.32
C ASN A 79 -12.81 -2.48 -18.16
N GLY A 80 -12.46 -3.77 -18.18
CA GLY A 80 -11.37 -4.30 -19.03
C GLY A 80 -9.98 -3.69 -18.78
N LYS A 81 -9.79 -3.00 -17.64
CA LYS A 81 -8.50 -2.40 -17.26
C LYS A 81 -7.60 -3.48 -16.65
N LEU A 82 -6.35 -3.51 -17.08
CA LEU A 82 -5.37 -4.48 -16.57
C LEU A 82 -4.91 -4.11 -15.16
N TYR A 83 -4.76 -2.81 -14.86
CA TYR A 83 -4.41 -2.31 -13.53
C TYR A 83 -5.56 -1.53 -12.87
N GLN A 84 -5.87 -1.86 -11.61
CA GLN A 84 -6.78 -1.07 -10.74
C GLN A 84 -6.61 -1.51 -9.28
N THR A 85 -7.05 -0.67 -8.35
CA THR A 85 -7.06 -1.00 -6.93
C THR A 85 -7.96 -2.21 -6.60
N ASN A 86 -7.58 -2.94 -5.57
CA ASN A 86 -8.35 -4.04 -5.00
C ASN A 86 -9.52 -3.51 -4.20
N SER A 87 -10.71 -4.11 -4.34
CA SER A 87 -11.89 -3.78 -3.53
C SER A 87 -11.69 -4.11 -2.05
N LEU A 88 -12.55 -3.57 -1.16
CA LEU A 88 -12.47 -3.89 0.28
C LEU A 88 -12.71 -5.38 0.53
N SER A 89 -13.57 -6.01 -0.27
CA SER A 89 -13.80 -7.46 -0.23
C SER A 89 -12.53 -8.26 -0.54
N MET A 90 -11.76 -7.82 -1.55
CA MET A 90 -10.47 -8.44 -1.87
C MET A 90 -9.44 -8.20 -0.76
N ILE A 91 -9.33 -6.96 -0.27
CA ILE A 91 -8.40 -6.62 0.82
C ILE A 91 -8.70 -7.46 2.07
N HIS A 92 -9.97 -7.63 2.44
CA HIS A 92 -10.39 -8.50 3.54
C HIS A 92 -9.97 -9.96 3.32
N HIS A 93 -10.13 -10.48 2.10
CA HIS A 93 -9.68 -11.84 1.78
C HIS A 93 -8.15 -11.97 1.94
N LEU A 94 -7.39 -11.02 1.41
CA LEU A 94 -5.93 -11.02 1.54
C LEU A 94 -5.46 -10.87 3.00
N TYR A 95 -6.15 -10.09 3.85
CA TYR A 95 -5.85 -10.05 5.28
C TYR A 95 -6.00 -11.41 5.96
N ASN A 96 -7.09 -12.13 5.64
CA ASN A 96 -7.30 -13.45 6.18
C ASN A 96 -6.19 -14.41 5.72
N LEU A 97 -5.79 -14.32 4.45
CA LEU A 97 -4.68 -15.10 3.92
C LEU A 97 -3.35 -14.78 4.63
N VAL A 98 -3.02 -13.50 4.84
CA VAL A 98 -1.81 -13.09 5.57
C VAL A 98 -1.82 -13.62 7.00
N ARG A 99 -2.92 -13.47 7.71
CA ARG A 99 -3.08 -13.96 9.08
C ARG A 99 -2.95 -15.48 9.18
N GLU A 100 -3.52 -16.22 8.23
CA GLU A 100 -3.50 -17.69 8.24
C GLU A 100 -2.14 -18.29 7.90
N ARG A 101 -1.29 -17.54 7.19
CA ARG A 101 -0.02 -18.03 6.63
C ARG A 101 1.23 -17.39 7.24
N THR A 102 1.08 -16.41 8.13
CA THR A 102 2.20 -15.69 8.74
C THR A 102 1.99 -15.44 10.22
N GLU A 103 3.06 -15.07 10.92
CA GLU A 103 3.00 -14.62 12.31
C GLU A 103 2.88 -13.09 12.41
N SER A 104 2.55 -12.43 11.29
CA SER A 104 2.39 -10.99 11.24
C SER A 104 1.23 -10.54 12.15
N PRO A 105 1.34 -9.41 12.86
CA PRO A 105 0.30 -8.89 13.76
C PRO A 105 -0.91 -8.30 13.01
N VAL A 106 -1.36 -8.97 11.94
CA VAL A 106 -2.54 -8.61 11.15
C VAL A 106 -3.79 -9.09 11.88
N GLN A 107 -4.70 -8.15 12.11
CA GLN A 107 -5.95 -8.40 12.80
C GLN A 107 -7.06 -8.88 11.85
N VAL A 108 -8.11 -9.49 12.41
CA VAL A 108 -9.30 -9.89 11.64
C VAL A 108 -10.25 -8.71 11.53
N HIS A 109 -10.42 -8.20 10.32
CA HIS A 109 -11.36 -7.11 10.08
C HIS A 109 -12.77 -7.62 9.88
N THR A 110 -13.74 -6.88 10.37
CA THR A 110 -15.14 -7.03 9.98
C THR A 110 -15.37 -6.25 8.69
N LEU A 111 -15.75 -6.95 7.63
CA LEU A 111 -16.22 -6.36 6.37
C LEU A 111 -17.74 -6.18 6.41
N ASP A 112 -18.21 -5.00 6.03
CA ASP A 112 -19.63 -4.72 5.81
C ASP A 112 -19.79 -3.86 4.54
N THR A 113 -20.49 -4.43 3.56
CA THR A 113 -20.84 -3.80 2.28
C THR A 113 -22.34 -3.54 2.15
N SER A 114 -23.11 -3.69 3.24
CA SER A 114 -24.57 -3.61 3.20
C SER A 114 -25.10 -2.19 3.08
N LEU A 115 -24.27 -1.19 3.37
CA LEU A 115 -24.64 0.22 3.47
C LEU A 115 -25.73 0.50 4.51
N SER A 116 -25.97 -0.43 5.44
CA SER A 116 -27.09 -0.33 6.38
C SER A 116 -26.82 0.62 7.55
N LEU A 117 -25.55 0.89 7.87
CA LEU A 117 -25.14 1.74 9.00
C LEU A 117 -24.62 3.10 8.54
N ILE A 118 -23.75 3.07 7.54
CA ILE A 118 -23.09 4.25 7.01
C ILE A 118 -23.16 4.15 5.49
N PRO A 119 -23.11 5.28 4.76
CA PRO A 119 -23.22 5.29 3.31
C PRO A 119 -21.91 4.85 2.61
N TYR A 120 -21.14 3.96 3.24
CA TYR A 120 -19.83 3.48 2.78
C TYR A 120 -19.68 1.99 3.04
N HIS A 121 -18.95 1.30 2.18
CA HIS A 121 -18.41 -0.02 2.52
C HIS A 121 -17.26 0.18 3.51
N TYR A 122 -17.07 -0.73 4.45
CA TYR A 122 -16.01 -0.57 5.44
C TYR A 122 -15.36 -1.88 5.90
N LEU A 123 -14.10 -1.74 6.32
CA LEU A 123 -13.33 -2.71 7.10
C LEU A 123 -13.06 -2.13 8.48
N LEU A 124 -13.50 -2.82 9.53
CA LEU A 124 -13.30 -2.42 10.92
C LEU A 124 -12.40 -3.42 11.63
N SER A 125 -11.27 -2.97 12.16
CA SER A 125 -10.38 -3.81 12.97
C SER A 125 -11.01 -4.10 14.35
N PRO A 126 -10.55 -5.15 15.06
CA PRO A 126 -10.95 -5.36 16.44
C PRO A 126 -10.36 -4.26 17.33
N LEU A 127 -10.87 -4.16 18.55
CA LEU A 127 -10.36 -3.23 19.55
C LEU A 127 -8.96 -3.63 20.03
N LEU A 128 -8.04 -2.68 19.94
CA LEU A 128 -6.67 -2.81 20.37
C LEU A 128 -6.46 -2.05 21.68
N PRO A 129 -6.24 -2.76 22.80
CA PRO A 129 -5.91 -2.14 24.07
C PRO A 129 -4.53 -1.49 24.03
N LEU A 130 -4.47 -0.18 24.21
CA LEU A 130 -3.21 0.51 24.50
C LEU A 130 -2.84 0.34 25.98
N LYS A 131 -1.54 0.17 26.21
CA LYS A 131 -0.96 0.19 27.56
C LYS A 131 -1.06 1.60 28.14
N ASN A 132 -1.29 1.70 29.45
CA ASN A 132 -1.41 3.00 30.11
C ASN A 132 -0.14 3.83 29.94
N GLY A 133 -0.30 5.10 29.54
CA GLY A 133 0.81 6.03 29.26
C GLY A 133 1.41 5.89 27.86
N HIS A 134 1.11 4.83 27.11
CA HIS A 134 1.60 4.67 25.75
C HIS A 134 0.81 5.53 24.76
N ILE A 135 1.49 5.98 23.71
CA ILE A 135 0.92 6.60 22.53
C ILE A 135 1.03 5.66 21.33
N LEU A 136 0.10 5.78 20.39
CA LEU A 136 0.16 5.09 19.10
C LEU A 136 0.62 6.09 18.04
N LEU A 137 1.67 5.74 17.31
CA LEU A 137 2.22 6.55 16.22
C LEU A 137 2.56 5.65 15.03
N SER A 138 2.54 6.22 13.82
CA SER A 138 3.21 5.55 12.71
C SER A 138 4.73 5.50 12.95
N LEU A 139 5.41 4.50 12.40
CA LEU A 139 6.85 4.36 12.54
C LEU A 139 7.59 5.55 11.93
N ALA A 140 7.10 6.06 10.80
CA ALA A 140 7.62 7.29 10.20
C ALA A 140 7.50 8.51 11.15
N GLN A 141 6.35 8.67 11.83
CA GLN A 141 6.15 9.73 12.83
C GLN A 141 7.10 9.56 14.03
N ALA A 142 7.24 8.33 14.53
CA ALA A 142 8.14 8.02 15.65
C ALA A 142 9.60 8.36 15.30
N ARG A 143 10.05 8.00 14.10
CA ARG A 143 11.39 8.34 13.58
C ARG A 143 11.60 9.83 13.41
N LYS A 144 10.65 10.53 12.77
CA LYS A 144 10.70 11.99 12.58
C LYS A 144 10.74 12.74 13.91
N GLY A 145 10.07 12.21 14.93
CA GLY A 145 10.09 12.73 16.29
C GLY A 145 11.33 12.36 17.11
N ASN A 146 12.26 11.57 16.58
CA ASN A 146 13.40 10.99 17.30
C ASN A 146 12.98 10.29 18.60
N LEU A 147 11.84 9.58 18.57
CA LEU A 147 11.26 8.91 19.74
C LEU A 147 11.79 7.49 19.95
N LEU A 148 12.62 6.99 19.03
CA LEU A 148 13.20 5.66 19.05
C LEU A 148 14.70 5.77 19.27
N SER A 149 15.22 4.96 20.20
CA SER A 149 16.66 4.72 20.27
C SER A 149 17.13 3.92 19.05
N ILE A 150 18.43 3.95 18.77
CA ILE A 150 19.05 3.21 17.66
C ILE A 150 18.73 1.71 17.75
N ARG A 151 18.73 1.15 18.97
CA ARG A 151 18.41 -0.26 19.20
C ARG A 151 16.96 -0.58 18.89
N GLU A 152 16.04 0.26 19.37
CA GLU A 152 14.60 0.10 19.16
C GLU A 152 14.24 0.20 17.68
N ASP A 153 14.84 1.16 16.98
CA ASP A 153 14.64 1.37 15.56
C ASP A 153 15.12 0.16 14.73
N ALA A 154 16.32 -0.34 15.03
CA ALA A 154 16.86 -1.55 14.40
C ALA A 154 16.01 -2.80 14.69
N MET A 155 15.45 -2.94 15.90
CA MET A 155 14.58 -4.06 16.26
C MET A 155 13.25 -4.02 15.50
N LEU A 156 12.67 -2.84 15.32
CA LEU A 156 11.46 -2.65 14.52
C LEU A 156 11.72 -2.99 13.05
N ASP A 157 12.84 -2.52 12.49
CA ASP A 157 13.28 -2.87 11.14
C ASP A 157 13.48 -4.38 10.95
N LEU A 158 14.11 -5.05 11.92
CA LEU A 158 14.29 -6.50 11.91
C LEU A 158 12.94 -7.22 11.84
N ARG A 159 11.96 -6.81 12.66
CA ARG A 159 10.62 -7.41 12.67
C ARG A 159 9.84 -7.14 11.38
N ILE A 160 9.93 -5.93 10.83
CA ILE A 160 9.31 -5.59 9.55
C ILE A 160 9.90 -6.48 8.44
N GLY A 161 11.22 -6.59 8.38
CA GLY A 161 11.90 -7.51 7.48
C GLY A 161 11.36 -8.93 7.62
N MET A 162 11.30 -9.45 8.85
CA MET A 162 10.81 -10.80 9.14
C MET A 162 9.38 -11.02 8.67
N HIS A 163 8.46 -10.08 8.94
CA HIS A 163 7.07 -10.18 8.48
C HIS A 163 6.97 -10.16 6.95
N MET A 164 7.75 -9.33 6.26
CA MET A 164 7.77 -9.32 4.80
C MET A 164 8.37 -10.60 4.22
N GLY A 165 9.40 -11.15 4.85
CA GLY A 165 9.97 -12.45 4.48
C GLY A 165 8.93 -13.54 4.57
N GLN A 166 8.15 -13.57 5.66
CA GLN A 166 7.06 -14.53 5.85
C GLN A 166 5.95 -14.34 4.81
N VAL A 167 5.53 -13.11 4.53
CA VAL A 167 4.50 -12.82 3.52
C VAL A 167 4.96 -13.33 2.15
N HIS A 168 6.16 -12.98 1.71
CA HIS A 168 6.62 -13.35 0.36
C HIS A 168 6.94 -14.84 0.22
N SER A 169 7.39 -15.51 1.28
CA SER A 169 7.73 -16.93 1.23
C SER A 169 6.54 -17.87 1.47
N ASN A 170 5.60 -17.49 2.34
CA ASN A 170 4.47 -18.36 2.71
C ASN A 170 3.19 -18.07 1.92
N ILE A 171 3.10 -16.91 1.27
CA ILE A 171 1.93 -16.49 0.51
C ILE A 171 2.32 -16.32 -0.95
N GLN A 172 2.30 -17.46 -1.63
CA GLN A 172 2.64 -17.58 -3.04
C GLN A 172 1.41 -18.01 -3.85
N ASN A 173 1.52 -17.88 -5.16
CA ASN A 173 0.42 -18.17 -6.06
C ASN A 173 0.93 -18.86 -7.33
N ASP A 174 0.03 -19.46 -8.11
CA ASP A 174 0.40 -20.17 -9.35
C ASP A 174 0.46 -19.24 -10.58
N TRP A 175 -0.03 -18.00 -10.46
CA TRP A 175 0.01 -16.99 -11.52
C TRP A 175 0.32 -15.60 -10.96
N PHE A 176 0.83 -14.74 -11.84
CA PHE A 176 1.14 -13.35 -11.62
C PHE A 176 -0.04 -12.43 -11.91
N GLY A 177 0.02 -11.22 -11.37
CA GLY A 177 -0.92 -10.13 -11.66
C GLY A 177 -1.88 -9.88 -10.50
N ARG A 178 -3.10 -9.46 -10.82
CA ARG A 178 -4.04 -9.02 -9.78
C ARG A 178 -4.66 -10.21 -9.04
N PRO A 179 -4.86 -10.10 -7.71
CA PRO A 179 -5.66 -11.06 -6.98
C PRO A 179 -7.09 -11.11 -7.53
N GLN A 180 -7.71 -12.29 -7.54
CA GLN A 180 -9.09 -12.49 -8.00
C GLN A 180 -9.89 -13.29 -6.98
N LEU A 181 -11.02 -12.76 -6.50
CA LEU A 181 -11.84 -13.51 -5.55
C LEU A 181 -12.33 -14.81 -6.23
N PRO A 182 -12.49 -15.90 -5.48
CA PRO A 182 -13.13 -17.10 -6.00
C PRO A 182 -14.50 -16.71 -6.58
N GLY A 183 -14.81 -17.18 -7.79
CA GLY A 183 -16.11 -16.89 -8.41
C GLY A 183 -17.27 -17.37 -7.52
N PRO A 184 -18.50 -16.85 -7.71
CA PRO A 184 -19.65 -17.16 -6.86
C PRO A 184 -20.03 -18.65 -6.77
N ASN A 185 -19.51 -19.48 -7.68
CA ASN A 185 -19.71 -20.93 -7.73
C ASN A 185 -18.45 -21.74 -7.37
N ALA A 186 -17.35 -21.09 -7.01
CA ALA A 186 -16.12 -21.77 -6.62
C ALA A 186 -16.28 -22.26 -5.16
N PRO A 187 -15.96 -23.52 -4.85
CA PRO A 187 -15.88 -23.99 -3.47
C PRO A 187 -14.91 -23.10 -2.68
N VAL A 188 -15.29 -22.72 -1.46
CA VAL A 188 -14.54 -21.83 -0.53
C VAL A 188 -13.10 -22.31 -0.26
N SER A 189 -12.79 -23.56 -0.64
CA SER A 189 -11.50 -24.22 -0.45
C SER A 189 -10.56 -24.18 -1.66
N ILE A 190 -10.99 -23.65 -2.81
CA ILE A 190 -10.15 -23.60 -4.02
C ILE A 190 -9.31 -22.31 -3.98
N PRO A 191 -7.99 -22.39 -4.27
CA PRO A 191 -7.16 -21.20 -4.46
C PRO A 191 -7.80 -20.22 -5.46
N LEU A 192 -7.36 -18.96 -5.41
CA LEU A 192 -7.78 -17.91 -6.33
C LEU A 192 -7.76 -18.47 -7.78
N MET A 193 -8.63 -18.01 -8.68
CA MET A 193 -8.62 -18.55 -10.05
C MET A 193 -7.57 -17.84 -10.90
N PRO A 194 -6.84 -18.54 -11.79
CA PRO A 194 -6.00 -17.87 -12.76
C PRO A 194 -6.87 -17.00 -13.69
N PRO A 195 -6.36 -15.83 -14.14
CA PRO A 195 -6.98 -15.07 -15.22
C PRO A 195 -7.20 -15.98 -16.42
N VAL A 196 -8.25 -15.72 -17.19
CA VAL A 196 -8.53 -16.43 -18.44
C VAL A 196 -7.49 -16.10 -19.53
N GLU A 197 -6.60 -15.14 -19.28
CA GLU A 197 -5.58 -14.66 -20.21
C GLU A 197 -4.25 -15.42 -20.06
N ASP A 198 -3.69 -15.86 -21.19
CA ASP A 198 -2.49 -16.72 -21.27
C ASP A 198 -1.21 -16.12 -20.64
N GLY A 199 -1.14 -14.80 -20.45
CA GLY A 199 0.08 -14.10 -20.00
C GLY A 199 0.35 -14.11 -18.49
N ALA A 200 -0.54 -14.70 -17.70
CA ALA A 200 -0.44 -14.69 -16.24
C ALA A 200 0.66 -15.60 -15.67
N TYR A 201 1.31 -16.44 -16.48
CA TYR A 201 2.37 -17.36 -16.04
C TYR A 201 3.79 -16.84 -16.30
N SER A 202 3.92 -15.66 -16.91
CA SER A 202 5.19 -14.96 -17.09
C SER A 202 5.15 -13.63 -16.37
N TRP A 203 6.07 -13.43 -15.41
CA TRP A 203 6.17 -12.14 -14.74
C TRP A 203 6.53 -11.02 -15.72
N GLN A 204 7.36 -11.30 -16.72
CA GLN A 204 7.70 -10.31 -17.74
C GLN A 204 6.46 -9.84 -18.51
N GLU A 205 5.65 -10.76 -19.01
CA GLU A 205 4.43 -10.42 -19.75
C GLU A 205 3.44 -9.68 -18.85
N THR A 206 3.24 -10.18 -17.63
CA THR A 206 2.34 -9.56 -16.65
C THR A 206 2.80 -8.15 -16.29
N PHE A 207 4.07 -7.96 -15.93
CA PHE A 207 4.60 -6.65 -15.57
C PHE A 207 4.51 -5.66 -16.74
N VAL A 208 4.88 -6.08 -17.95
CA VAL A 208 4.80 -5.23 -19.16
C VAL A 208 3.35 -4.80 -19.39
N ASN A 209 2.39 -5.72 -19.30
CA ASN A 209 0.97 -5.41 -19.49
C ASN A 209 0.44 -4.42 -18.43
N LEU A 210 0.79 -4.62 -17.15
CA LEU A 210 0.42 -3.69 -16.08
C LEU A 210 1.07 -2.32 -16.29
N PHE A 211 2.35 -2.31 -16.69
CA PHE A 211 3.11 -1.08 -16.92
C PHE A 211 2.55 -0.26 -18.08
N GLU A 212 2.26 -0.89 -19.21
CA GLU A 212 1.68 -0.24 -20.39
C GLU A 212 0.27 0.31 -20.12
N ASP A 213 -0.57 -0.44 -19.40
CA ASP A 213 -1.91 0.05 -19.00
C ASP A 213 -1.80 1.32 -18.14
N VAL A 214 -0.93 1.31 -17.14
CA VAL A 214 -0.72 2.50 -16.29
C VAL A 214 -0.12 3.65 -17.10
N LEU A 215 0.90 3.40 -17.91
CA LEU A 215 1.55 4.42 -18.74
C LEU A 215 0.53 5.12 -19.66
N SER A 216 -0.23 4.33 -20.42
CA SER A 216 -1.20 4.86 -21.38
C SER A 216 -2.30 5.66 -20.70
N ARG A 217 -2.76 5.22 -19.52
CA ARG A 217 -3.75 5.97 -18.73
C ARG A 217 -3.21 7.28 -18.17
N VAL A 218 -1.94 7.33 -17.75
CA VAL A 218 -1.34 8.60 -17.32
C VAL A 218 -1.27 9.56 -18.51
N GLU A 219 -0.89 9.09 -19.71
CA GLU A 219 -0.88 9.92 -20.92
C GLU A 219 -2.27 10.45 -21.27
N GLU A 220 -3.28 9.58 -21.31
CA GLU A 220 -4.68 9.96 -21.55
C GLU A 220 -5.16 11.00 -20.54
N SER A 221 -4.79 10.81 -19.26
CA SER A 221 -5.19 11.67 -18.16
C SER A 221 -4.52 13.06 -18.25
N ILE A 222 -3.24 13.13 -18.62
CA ILE A 222 -2.54 14.40 -18.94
C ILE A 222 -3.19 15.10 -20.13
N ILE A 223 -3.55 14.35 -21.18
CA ILE A 223 -4.17 14.89 -22.39
C ILE A 223 -5.55 15.47 -22.08
N ALA A 224 -6.38 14.73 -21.35
CA ALA A 224 -7.73 15.13 -20.98
C ALA A 224 -7.75 16.41 -20.13
N ARG A 225 -6.68 16.65 -19.35
CA ARG A 225 -6.50 17.87 -18.55
C ARG A 225 -5.89 19.06 -19.30
N GLY A 226 -5.39 18.85 -20.52
CA GLY A 226 -4.72 19.92 -21.28
C GLY A 226 -3.33 20.29 -20.72
N GLU A 227 -2.67 19.39 -19.99
CA GLU A 227 -1.37 19.66 -19.36
C GLU A 227 -0.16 19.19 -20.19
N GLN A 228 -0.36 18.88 -21.48
CA GLN A 228 0.68 18.29 -22.34
C GLN A 228 1.90 19.20 -22.53
N GLU A 229 1.73 20.52 -22.40
CA GLU A 229 2.85 21.47 -22.49
C GLU A 229 3.78 21.41 -21.27
N LYS A 230 3.23 21.05 -20.11
CA LYS A 230 3.94 21.02 -18.83
C LYS A 230 4.48 19.63 -18.51
N TYR A 231 3.72 18.59 -18.83
CA TYR A 231 4.06 17.20 -18.57
C TYR A 231 3.97 16.41 -19.88
N LYS A 232 5.13 16.11 -20.47
CA LYS A 232 5.21 15.30 -21.68
C LYS A 232 5.92 13.99 -21.35
N ILE A 233 5.16 12.89 -21.30
CA ILE A 233 5.75 11.58 -21.04
C ILE A 233 6.63 11.20 -22.25
N PRO A 234 7.90 10.82 -22.04
CA PRO A 234 8.81 10.42 -23.12
C PRO A 234 8.54 8.96 -23.55
N SER A 235 7.32 8.66 -23.99
CA SER A 235 6.86 7.28 -24.20
C SER A 235 7.66 6.52 -25.25
N GLU A 236 8.11 7.17 -26.32
CA GLU A 236 9.00 6.55 -27.31
C GLU A 236 10.35 6.10 -26.71
N ASP A 237 10.90 6.87 -25.76
CA ASP A 237 12.14 6.50 -25.06
C ASP A 237 11.87 5.35 -24.07
N ILE A 238 10.74 5.40 -23.37
CA ILE A 238 10.30 4.34 -22.45
C ILE A 238 10.12 3.03 -23.21
N HIS A 239 9.35 3.00 -24.29
CA HIS A 239 9.10 1.81 -25.11
C HIS A 239 10.38 1.23 -25.71
N ARG A 240 11.32 2.09 -26.13
CA ARG A 240 12.64 1.66 -26.63
C ARG A 240 13.45 0.98 -25.54
N CYS A 241 13.52 1.57 -24.34
CA CYS A 241 14.21 0.98 -23.20
C CYS A 241 13.53 -0.32 -22.76
N LEU A 242 12.19 -0.37 -22.77
CA LEU A 242 11.42 -1.54 -22.39
C LEU A 242 11.63 -2.70 -23.36
N SER A 243 11.62 -2.42 -24.66
CA SER A 243 11.94 -3.41 -25.71
C SER A 243 13.31 -4.05 -25.49
N ARG A 244 14.31 -3.24 -25.07
CA ARG A 244 15.63 -3.76 -24.70
C ARG A 244 15.55 -4.63 -23.45
N ALA A 245 14.88 -4.17 -22.39
CA ALA A 245 14.71 -4.95 -21.16
C ALA A 245 14.05 -6.32 -21.41
N ILE A 246 13.00 -6.36 -22.24
CA ILE A 246 12.32 -7.59 -22.67
C ILE A 246 13.28 -8.48 -23.46
N GLY A 247 14.02 -7.94 -24.43
CA GLY A 247 14.96 -8.71 -25.26
C GLY A 247 16.13 -9.33 -24.49
N PHE A 248 16.46 -8.79 -23.31
CA PHE A 248 17.45 -9.34 -22.37
C PHE A 248 16.81 -10.15 -21.23
N PHE A 249 15.51 -10.43 -21.32
CA PHE A 249 14.74 -11.21 -20.35
C PHE A 249 14.81 -10.65 -18.94
N LEU A 250 14.92 -9.32 -18.79
CA LEU A 250 15.24 -8.66 -17.51
C LEU A 250 14.35 -9.13 -16.36
N PHE A 251 13.08 -9.43 -16.64
CA PHE A 251 12.05 -9.77 -15.66
C PHE A 251 11.79 -11.29 -15.52
N ASP A 252 12.41 -12.16 -16.33
CA ASP A 252 12.17 -13.62 -16.33
C ASP A 252 12.82 -14.38 -15.17
N ASP A 253 13.52 -13.69 -14.27
CA ASP A 253 14.16 -14.27 -13.08
C ASP A 253 13.18 -14.53 -11.93
N VAL A 254 11.89 -14.27 -12.11
CA VAL A 254 10.84 -14.46 -11.11
C VAL A 254 10.07 -15.74 -11.44
N GLU A 255 10.36 -16.80 -10.69
CA GLU A 255 9.75 -18.12 -10.92
C GLU A 255 8.42 -18.28 -10.20
N VAL A 256 8.29 -17.70 -8.99
CA VAL A 256 7.11 -17.89 -8.13
C VAL A 256 6.51 -16.53 -7.73
N PRO A 257 5.25 -16.25 -8.11
CA PRO A 257 4.54 -15.07 -7.67
C PRO A 257 4.38 -15.05 -6.15
N SER A 258 4.75 -13.93 -5.55
CA SER A 258 4.56 -13.67 -4.12
C SER A 258 3.50 -12.59 -3.92
N LEU A 259 2.76 -12.64 -2.81
CA LEU A 259 1.88 -11.52 -2.45
C LEU A 259 2.74 -10.31 -2.12
N ILE A 260 2.61 -9.25 -2.91
CA ILE A 260 3.27 -7.97 -2.66
C ILE A 260 2.22 -6.89 -2.38
N THR A 261 2.54 -5.96 -1.49
CA THR A 261 1.68 -4.82 -1.14
C THR A 261 1.79 -3.68 -2.15
N LEU A 262 2.93 -3.58 -2.85
CA LEU A 262 3.35 -2.53 -3.79
C LEU A 262 3.56 -1.17 -3.13
N THR A 263 2.55 -0.65 -2.43
CA THR A 263 2.50 0.69 -1.85
C THR A 263 2.70 0.72 -0.33
N GLY A 264 3.00 -0.42 0.29
CA GLY A 264 3.27 -0.50 1.72
C GLY A 264 4.52 0.31 2.10
N ASN A 265 4.37 1.18 3.11
CA ASN A 265 5.46 2.02 3.59
C ASN A 265 5.45 2.14 5.13
N LEU A 266 6.35 2.96 5.67
CA LEU A 266 6.54 3.09 7.13
C LEU A 266 5.43 3.89 7.83
N ASP A 267 4.62 4.66 7.09
CA ASP A 267 3.42 5.30 7.64
C ASP A 267 2.30 4.28 7.93
N ASP A 268 2.35 3.13 7.25
CA ASP A 268 1.39 2.06 7.43
C ASP A 268 1.72 1.15 8.64
N VAL A 269 2.87 1.34 9.30
CA VAL A 269 3.29 0.55 10.47
C VAL A 269 3.07 1.34 11.75
N PHE A 270 2.19 0.88 12.63
CA PHE A 270 1.85 1.54 13.89
C PHE A 270 2.51 0.85 15.08
N VAL A 271 3.22 1.66 15.87
CA VAL A 271 3.97 1.24 17.05
C VAL A 271 3.40 1.90 18.30
N SER A 272 3.40 1.15 19.40
CA SER A 272 3.02 1.68 20.70
C SER A 272 4.27 2.02 21.51
N LEU A 273 4.41 3.29 21.87
CA LEU A 273 5.60 3.83 22.53
C LEU A 273 5.24 4.52 23.83
N LEU A 274 6.12 4.42 24.83
CA LEU A 274 6.04 5.24 26.04
C LEU A 274 6.80 6.56 25.79
N PRO A 275 6.17 7.74 25.95
CA PRO A 275 6.86 9.00 25.73
C PRO A 275 8.10 9.16 26.63
N PRO A 276 9.19 9.78 26.14
CA PRO A 276 10.42 9.96 26.92
C PRO A 276 10.22 10.72 28.24
N SER A 277 9.21 11.59 28.31
CA SER A 277 8.86 12.36 29.51
C SER A 277 8.25 11.52 30.64
N GLN A 278 7.81 10.30 30.34
CA GLN A 278 7.19 9.37 31.30
C GLN A 278 8.03 8.09 31.52
N GLY A 279 9.06 7.86 30.70
CA GLY A 279 9.99 6.74 30.85
C GLY A 279 11.11 7.04 31.82
N THR A 280 11.44 6.08 32.69
CA THR A 280 12.79 6.04 33.29
C THR A 280 13.79 5.69 32.19
N ALA A 281 15.03 6.19 32.30
CA ALA A 281 16.10 5.98 31.30
C ALA A 281 16.46 4.50 31.01
N GLU A 282 15.81 3.57 31.72
CA GLU A 282 15.97 2.12 31.64
C GLU A 282 14.63 1.40 31.40
N SER A 283 13.69 2.02 30.70
CA SER A 283 12.52 1.30 30.17
C SER A 283 12.99 0.18 29.24
N THR A 284 13.09 -1.04 29.78
CA THR A 284 13.52 -2.27 29.09
C THR A 284 12.44 -2.90 28.21
N GLN A 285 11.28 -2.26 28.05
CA GLN A 285 10.25 -2.78 27.14
C GLN A 285 10.63 -2.49 25.69
N ASP A 286 10.93 -3.55 24.95
CA ASP A 286 11.10 -3.44 23.50
C ASP A 286 9.83 -2.88 22.85
N PRO A 287 9.95 -1.97 21.86
CA PRO A 287 8.82 -1.41 21.15
C PRO A 287 8.04 -2.52 20.46
N GLU A 288 6.72 -2.39 20.44
CA GLU A 288 5.81 -3.40 19.91
C GLU A 288 5.10 -2.84 18.67
N ILE A 289 5.21 -3.56 17.55
CA ILE A 289 4.36 -3.31 16.37
C ILE A 289 2.96 -3.76 16.76
N ARG A 290 2.06 -2.79 16.92
CA ARG A 290 0.67 -3.08 17.33
C ARG A 290 -0.22 -3.40 16.17
N TYR A 291 0.05 -2.76 15.05
CA TYR A 291 -0.80 -2.86 13.90
C TYR A 291 0.01 -2.47 12.68
N ILE A 292 -0.01 -3.32 11.68
CA ILE A 292 0.41 -2.96 10.33
C ILE A 292 -0.90 -2.73 9.60
N VAL A 293 -1.16 -1.51 9.12
CA VAL A 293 -2.20 -1.23 8.12
C VAL A 293 -1.68 -1.88 6.84
N PRO A 294 -2.06 -3.10 6.47
CA PRO A 294 -1.52 -3.68 5.27
C PRO A 294 -2.27 -2.98 4.14
N ASN A 295 -1.67 -1.96 3.57
CA ASN A 295 -2.25 -1.24 2.46
C ASN A 295 -2.21 -2.12 1.21
N LEU A 296 -3.19 -3.03 1.11
CA LEU A 296 -3.32 -4.01 0.04
C LEU A 296 -4.16 -3.49 -1.13
N SER A 297 -4.38 -2.17 -1.17
CA SER A 297 -5.11 -1.50 -2.25
C SER A 297 -4.48 -1.77 -3.60
N HIS A 298 -3.16 -1.84 -3.66
CA HIS A 298 -2.41 -2.13 -4.88
C HIS A 298 -1.70 -3.48 -4.83
N ALA A 299 -2.16 -4.39 -3.96
CA ALA A 299 -1.52 -5.68 -3.82
C ALA A 299 -1.61 -6.52 -5.10
N LEU A 300 -0.53 -7.22 -5.41
CA LEU A 300 -0.35 -8.04 -6.61
C LEU A 300 0.28 -9.40 -6.26
N TRP A 301 0.11 -10.37 -7.14
CA TRP A 301 0.96 -11.55 -7.25
C TRP A 301 2.13 -11.20 -8.16
N GLY A 302 3.31 -11.00 -7.59
CA GLY A 302 4.41 -10.41 -8.34
C GLY A 302 5.76 -10.70 -7.74
N ASP A 303 6.74 -9.96 -8.24
CA ASP A 303 8.09 -9.95 -7.73
C ASP A 303 8.17 -9.21 -6.40
N PRO A 304 8.64 -9.83 -5.30
CA PRO A 304 8.98 -9.15 -4.04
C PRO A 304 9.83 -7.88 -4.21
N LEU A 305 10.66 -7.85 -5.24
CA LEU A 305 11.49 -6.71 -5.57
C LEU A 305 10.64 -5.49 -6.00
N LEU A 306 9.33 -5.59 -6.21
CA LEU A 306 8.46 -4.45 -6.50
C LEU A 306 8.08 -3.65 -5.24
N GLU A 307 8.30 -4.17 -4.03
CA GLU A 307 7.90 -3.50 -2.78
C GLU A 307 8.63 -2.17 -2.55
N HIS A 308 7.85 -1.15 -2.14
CA HIS A 308 8.35 0.20 -1.92
C HIS A 308 9.40 0.28 -0.80
N ILE A 309 9.29 -0.53 0.26
CA ILE A 309 10.30 -0.54 1.35
C ILE A 309 11.72 -0.89 0.85
N PHE A 310 11.82 -1.55 -0.30
CA PHE A 310 13.10 -1.92 -0.89
C PHE A 310 13.61 -0.89 -1.92
N MET A 311 12.83 0.14 -2.24
CA MET A 311 13.20 1.24 -3.12
C MET A 311 14.18 2.22 -2.44
N PRO A 312 14.95 3.02 -3.20
CA PRO A 312 15.92 3.97 -2.65
C PRO A 312 15.37 4.81 -1.48
N PRO A 313 16.10 4.96 -0.36
CA PRO A 313 17.52 4.61 -0.15
C PRO A 313 17.82 3.10 0.04
N GLY A 314 16.80 2.25 -0.04
CA GLY A 314 16.89 0.80 0.11
C GLY A 314 16.67 0.37 1.57
N PRO A 315 16.51 -0.94 1.80
CA PRO A 315 16.22 -1.46 3.13
C PRO A 315 17.47 -1.35 4.01
N SER A 316 17.25 -1.08 5.31
CA SER A 316 18.32 -1.09 6.31
C SER A 316 18.94 -2.49 6.45
N ALA A 317 20.09 -2.58 7.10
CA ALA A 317 20.72 -3.88 7.37
C ALA A 317 19.82 -4.81 8.19
N ALA A 318 19.12 -4.24 9.19
CA ALA A 318 18.19 -4.99 10.02
C ALA A 318 16.97 -5.48 9.22
N VAL A 319 16.40 -4.67 8.32
CA VAL A 319 15.32 -5.14 7.42
C VAL A 319 15.80 -6.31 6.56
N LYS A 320 17.02 -6.24 6.00
CA LYS A 320 17.56 -7.34 5.17
C LYS A 320 17.77 -8.62 5.97
N GLU A 321 18.32 -8.50 7.18
CA GLU A 321 18.53 -9.62 8.09
C GLU A 321 17.20 -10.27 8.48
N GLY A 322 16.23 -9.44 8.87
CA GLY A 322 14.89 -9.89 9.20
C GLY A 322 14.22 -10.59 8.03
N TYR A 323 14.32 -10.00 6.83
CA TYR A 323 13.76 -10.55 5.61
C TYR A 323 14.27 -11.95 5.32
N ALA A 324 15.59 -12.15 5.41
CA ALA A 324 16.19 -13.48 5.29
C ALA A 324 15.72 -14.43 6.40
N GLY A 325 15.65 -13.95 7.66
CA GLY A 325 15.17 -14.73 8.79
C GLY A 325 13.68 -15.15 8.69
N GLY A 326 12.87 -14.37 7.98
CA GLY A 326 11.48 -14.68 7.67
C GLY A 326 11.28 -15.62 6.47
N GLY A 327 12.36 -16.10 5.85
CA GLY A 327 12.30 -16.97 4.65
C GLY A 327 12.38 -16.24 3.31
N GLY A 328 12.57 -14.92 3.33
CA GLY A 328 12.75 -14.12 2.12
C GLY A 328 14.08 -14.39 1.41
N GLY A 329 14.06 -14.31 0.07
CA GLY A 329 15.26 -14.45 -0.76
C GLY A 329 16.22 -13.24 -0.70
N PRO A 330 17.37 -13.29 -1.37
CA PRO A 330 18.30 -12.16 -1.43
C PRO A 330 17.70 -10.98 -2.23
N ILE A 331 17.62 -9.79 -1.61
CA ILE A 331 16.93 -8.62 -2.18
C ILE A 331 17.72 -7.95 -3.33
N MET A 332 19.06 -7.90 -3.29
CA MET A 332 19.88 -7.32 -4.36
C MET A 332 21.32 -7.86 -4.35
N VAL A 333 21.75 -8.48 -5.44
CA VAL A 333 23.06 -9.11 -5.59
C VAL A 333 23.78 -8.63 -6.87
N PHE A 334 23.06 -8.19 -7.92
CA PHE A 334 23.65 -7.96 -9.25
C PHE A 334 23.24 -6.64 -9.93
N PRO A 335 24.05 -6.10 -10.88
CA PRO A 335 23.72 -4.92 -11.68
C PRO A 335 22.34 -5.00 -12.36
N ARG A 336 21.99 -6.16 -12.90
CA ARG A 336 20.69 -6.44 -13.51
C ARG A 336 19.51 -6.10 -12.60
N GLN A 337 19.59 -6.43 -11.32
CA GLN A 337 18.53 -6.11 -10.35
C GLN A 337 18.43 -4.61 -10.08
N LYS A 338 19.53 -3.84 -10.21
CA LYS A 338 19.46 -2.37 -10.12
C LYS A 338 18.70 -1.77 -11.31
N THR A 339 18.89 -2.31 -12.52
CA THR A 339 18.12 -1.88 -13.70
C THR A 339 16.65 -2.24 -13.55
N LYS A 340 16.35 -3.46 -13.09
CA LYS A 340 14.99 -3.91 -12.77
C LYS A 340 14.31 -3.01 -11.74
N ARG A 341 15.08 -2.53 -10.74
CA ARG A 341 14.60 -1.53 -9.77
C ARG A 341 14.21 -0.20 -10.40
N LEU A 342 14.94 0.30 -11.40
CA LEU A 342 14.54 1.54 -12.10
C LEU A 342 13.17 1.39 -12.75
N TRP A 343 12.87 0.23 -13.35
CA TRP A 343 11.54 -0.05 -13.92
C TRP A 343 10.44 -0.06 -12.86
N TYR A 344 10.71 -0.65 -11.71
CA TYR A 344 9.77 -0.71 -10.60
C TYR A 344 9.54 0.65 -9.96
N THR A 345 10.58 1.46 -9.80
CA THR A 345 10.46 2.85 -9.35
C THR A 345 9.70 3.71 -10.36
N LEU A 346 9.94 3.53 -11.66
CA LEU A 346 9.18 4.19 -12.72
C LEU A 346 7.69 3.80 -12.66
N PHE A 347 7.39 2.51 -12.51
CA PHE A 347 6.02 2.01 -12.38
C PHE A 347 5.30 2.61 -11.18
N SER A 348 5.92 2.60 -10.00
CA SER A 348 5.35 3.25 -8.81
C SER A 348 5.13 4.74 -9.01
N ALA A 349 6.06 5.46 -9.64
CA ALA A 349 5.87 6.88 -9.93
C ALA A 349 4.69 7.14 -10.87
N LEU A 350 4.49 6.31 -11.89
CA LEU A 350 3.33 6.40 -12.79
C LEU A 350 2.01 6.15 -12.05
N ILE A 351 1.96 5.18 -11.12
CA ILE A 351 0.78 4.96 -10.26
C ILE A 351 0.46 6.22 -9.44
N ILE A 352 1.48 6.88 -8.88
CA ILE A 352 1.28 8.14 -8.14
C ILE A 352 0.67 9.20 -9.05
N LEU A 353 1.20 9.37 -10.27
CA LEU A 353 0.67 10.33 -11.24
C LEU A 353 -0.76 10.00 -11.67
N LEU A 354 -1.11 8.72 -11.78
CA LEU A 354 -2.44 8.26 -12.14
C LEU A 354 -3.46 8.57 -11.03
N GLU A 355 -3.14 8.23 -9.78
CA GLU A 355 -4.07 8.37 -8.64
C GLU A 355 -4.19 9.82 -8.16
N GLU A 356 -3.06 10.53 -8.04
CA GLU A 356 -3.05 11.92 -7.57
C GLU A 356 -3.35 12.91 -8.67
N GLY A 357 -3.15 12.49 -9.92
CA GLY A 357 -3.33 13.36 -11.06
C GLY A 357 -4.79 13.76 -11.27
N ASP A 358 -5.72 12.88 -10.89
CA ASP A 358 -7.15 13.06 -11.06
C ASP A 358 -7.78 14.05 -10.05
N ALA A 359 -7.03 14.51 -9.04
CA ALA A 359 -7.47 15.57 -8.15
C ALA A 359 -7.18 16.96 -8.76
N GLU A 360 -8.23 17.76 -9.00
CA GLU A 360 -8.18 19.10 -9.65
C GLU A 360 -7.14 20.07 -9.03
N ASP A 361 -6.80 19.91 -7.75
CA ASP A 361 -5.87 20.79 -7.03
C ASP A 361 -4.41 20.30 -7.01
N SER A 362 -4.13 19.07 -7.44
CA SER A 362 -2.82 18.41 -7.21
C SER A 362 -1.68 18.93 -8.10
N TRP A 363 -2.00 19.54 -9.24
CA TRP A 363 -1.02 20.03 -10.23
C TRP A 363 -0.74 21.54 -10.16
N ASN A 364 -1.46 22.27 -9.31
CA ASN A 364 -1.25 23.70 -9.11
C ASN A 364 0.01 23.95 -8.26
N VAL A 365 1.11 24.28 -8.95
CA VAL A 365 2.48 24.41 -8.39
C VAL A 365 2.67 25.70 -7.58
N GLU A 366 1.77 26.67 -7.66
CA GLU A 366 2.09 28.04 -7.22
C GLU A 366 1.96 28.37 -5.73
N MET A 367 1.46 27.52 -4.83
CA MET A 367 1.27 27.95 -3.43
C MET A 367 1.40 26.88 -2.32
N LYS A 368 2.51 26.14 -2.23
CA LYS A 368 2.95 25.57 -0.92
C LYS A 368 4.48 25.55 -0.79
N GLU A 369 5.03 26.66 -0.30
CA GLU A 369 6.46 26.88 0.02
C GLU A 369 7.05 25.96 1.13
N SER A 370 6.45 24.80 1.44
CA SER A 370 6.96 23.91 2.50
C SER A 370 7.15 22.44 2.10
N GLY A 371 6.93 22.06 0.83
CA GLY A 371 7.22 20.71 0.36
C GLY A 371 6.64 20.45 -1.02
N LYS A 372 7.51 20.25 -2.02
CA LYS A 372 7.18 19.99 -3.42
C LYS A 372 6.08 18.92 -3.51
N GLY A 373 4.96 19.23 -4.17
CA GLY A 373 3.80 18.34 -4.27
C GLY A 373 4.18 16.95 -4.79
N ARG A 374 3.50 15.90 -4.32
CA ARG A 374 3.77 14.49 -4.65
C ARG A 374 3.83 14.24 -6.14
N VAL A 375 2.93 14.88 -6.89
CA VAL A 375 2.89 14.81 -8.35
C VAL A 375 4.18 15.34 -8.99
N VAL A 376 4.71 16.46 -8.50
CA VAL A 376 6.00 17.01 -8.98
C VAL A 376 7.16 16.06 -8.65
N MET A 377 7.12 15.44 -7.47
CA MET A 377 8.14 14.46 -7.08
C MET A 377 8.07 13.20 -7.93
N ALA A 378 6.88 12.65 -8.16
CA ALA A 378 6.65 11.50 -9.02
C ALA A 378 7.06 11.79 -10.47
N TRP A 379 6.70 12.98 -10.99
CA TRP A 379 7.13 13.42 -12.31
C TRP A 379 8.66 13.46 -12.44
N ARG A 380 9.33 14.08 -11.47
CA ARG A 380 10.79 14.11 -11.45
C ARG A 380 11.38 12.70 -11.39
N THR A 381 10.77 11.79 -10.61
CA THR A 381 11.18 10.38 -10.56
C THR A 381 11.00 9.69 -11.91
N VAL A 382 9.94 9.99 -12.67
CA VAL A 382 9.76 9.50 -14.04
C VAL A 382 10.94 9.96 -14.91
N GLU A 383 11.25 11.26 -14.93
CA GLU A 383 12.36 11.81 -15.73
C GLU A 383 13.72 11.20 -15.35
N GLU A 384 14.02 11.10 -14.05
CA GLU A 384 15.25 10.50 -13.52
C GLU A 384 15.36 9.02 -13.91
N CYS A 385 14.27 8.26 -13.83
CA CYS A 385 14.27 6.85 -14.21
C CYS A 385 14.42 6.66 -15.71
N VAL A 386 13.72 7.43 -16.55
CA VAL A 386 13.85 7.34 -18.02
C VAL A 386 15.27 7.64 -18.45
N GLU A 387 15.88 8.70 -17.91
CA GLU A 387 17.27 9.04 -18.22
C GLU A 387 18.23 7.93 -17.79
N ALA A 388 18.10 7.43 -16.55
CA ALA A 388 18.93 6.33 -16.06
C ALA A 388 18.76 5.05 -16.87
N LEU A 389 17.55 4.76 -17.35
CA LEU A 389 17.25 3.57 -18.15
C LEU A 389 17.91 3.59 -19.53
N ARG A 390 18.24 4.75 -20.10
CA ARG A 390 18.89 4.83 -21.43
C ARG A 390 20.20 4.05 -21.48
N ASP A 391 21.01 4.18 -20.44
CA ASP A 391 22.35 3.58 -20.35
C ASP A 391 22.42 2.37 -19.38
N ALA A 392 21.31 2.01 -18.75
CA ALA A 392 21.29 0.92 -17.77
C ALA A 392 21.58 -0.45 -18.41
N PRO A 393 22.49 -1.27 -17.82
CA PRO A 393 22.79 -2.60 -18.34
C PRO A 393 21.59 -3.54 -18.13
N CYS A 394 21.27 -4.35 -19.12
CA CYS A 394 20.19 -5.34 -19.03
C CYS A 394 20.69 -6.78 -18.81
N TYR A 395 22.00 -7.01 -18.74
CA TYR A 395 22.65 -8.32 -18.61
C TYR A 395 23.20 -8.60 -17.20
#